data_AF-A0A5N5NG17-F1
#
_entry.id   AF-A0A5N5NG17-F1
#
_cell.length_a   1.000
_cell.length_b   1.000
_cell.length_c   1.000
_cell.angle_alpha   90.00
_cell.angle_beta   90.00
_cell.angle_gamma   90.00
#
_symmetry.space_group_name_H-M   'P 1'
#
loop_
_entity.id
_entity.type
_entity.pdbx_description
1 polymer ?
#
loop_
_entity_poly.entity_id
_entity_poly.type
_entity_poly.pdbx_seq_one_letter_code
_entity_poly.pdbx_strand_id
1 'polypeptide(L)'
;MGRFWNELLMVLMLADILVMALARKEGKGRKRKVEGQQDAQPQRNATSFQIPLDPILTGDHTAGDGEHEVDFDKAIDDMVSQVRNNPALSKSKCVVDRHLWMSNSRSLSPWSYRINHDENRRPVDIPEAKCACAGCINPFTMQEDRSMTSVLIYAKIPVRRLQCPRKKKKKCVPRYRTVVESIAVGCTCIAG
;
A
#
# COMPACT_ATOMS: atom_id res chain seq x y z
N MET A 1 37.59 -1.11 64.18
CA MET A 1 37.16 0.06 63.38
C MET A 1 36.24 -0.39 62.23
N GLY A 2 35.04 -0.88 62.51
CA GLY A 2 34.08 -1.29 61.47
C GLY A 2 32.61 -1.07 61.83
N ARG A 3 32.32 -0.70 63.08
CA ARG A 3 30.96 -0.40 63.57
C ARG A 3 30.59 1.08 63.41
N PHE A 4 31.56 1.99 63.43
CA PHE A 4 31.33 3.43 63.25
C PHE A 4 30.96 3.81 61.80
N TRP A 5 31.49 3.11 60.80
CA TRP A 5 31.18 3.38 59.40
C TRP A 5 29.78 2.91 58.99
N ASN A 6 29.28 1.80 59.56
CA ASN A 6 27.91 1.33 59.29
C ASN A 6 26.84 2.21 59.94
N GLU A 7 27.07 2.72 61.15
CA GLU A 7 26.14 3.69 61.78
C GLU A 7 26.10 5.01 60.99
N LEU A 8 27.25 5.50 60.51
CA LEU A 8 27.31 6.70 59.69
C LEU A 8 26.59 6.52 58.33
N LEU A 9 26.76 5.35 57.68
CA LEU A 9 26.07 5.04 56.43
C LEU A 9 24.56 4.93 56.61
N MET A 10 24.10 4.32 57.71
CA MET A 10 22.67 4.20 58.01
C MET A 10 22.03 5.56 58.32
N VAL A 11 22.73 6.45 59.03
CA VAL A 11 22.23 7.82 59.30
C VAL A 11 22.12 8.64 58.01
N LEU A 12 23.09 8.53 57.09
CA LEU A 12 23.04 9.23 55.80
C LEU A 12 21.88 8.75 54.92
N MET A 13 21.65 7.43 54.85
CA MET A 13 20.53 6.88 54.08
C MET A 13 19.15 7.27 54.64
N LEU A 14 19.00 7.36 55.97
CA LEU A 14 17.75 7.81 56.59
C LEU A 14 17.52 9.32 56.40
N ALA A 15 18.59 10.13 56.37
CA ALA A 15 18.50 11.56 56.07
C ALA A 15 18.02 11.82 54.63
N ASP A 16 18.52 11.07 53.64
CA ASP A 16 18.09 11.21 52.24
C ASP A 16 16.63 10.79 52.03
N ILE A 17 16.18 9.72 52.70
CA ILE A 17 14.76 9.30 52.66
C ILE A 17 13.86 10.39 53.27
N LEU A 18 14.28 11.04 54.36
CA LEU A 18 13.52 12.13 54.99
C LEU A 18 13.45 13.37 54.08
N VAL A 19 14.54 13.73 53.39
CA VAL A 19 14.59 14.86 52.44
C VAL A 19 13.64 14.61 51.25
N MET A 20 13.63 13.40 50.69
CA MET A 20 12.74 13.06 49.57
C MET A 20 11.26 12.98 49.97
N ALA A 21 10.96 12.62 51.23
CA ALA A 21 9.60 12.60 51.76
C ALA A 21 9.05 14.02 51.99
N LEU A 22 9.90 14.98 52.39
CA LEU A 22 9.51 16.38 52.55
C LEU A 22 9.34 17.11 51.20
N ALA A 23 10.10 16.74 50.16
CA ALA A 23 9.98 17.33 48.82
C ALA A 23 8.71 16.91 48.05
N ARG A 24 7.98 15.87 48.49
CA ARG A 24 6.78 15.37 47.80
C ARG A 24 5.48 16.12 48.12
N LYS A 25 5.50 17.15 48.98
CA LYS A 25 4.27 17.82 49.47
C LYS A 25 3.91 19.17 48.85
N GLU A 26 4.67 19.73 47.91
CA GLU A 26 4.28 20.93 47.16
C GLU A 26 4.26 20.70 45.65
N GLY A 27 3.07 20.56 45.07
CA GLY A 27 2.93 20.41 43.61
C GLY A 27 1.50 20.19 43.12
N LYS A 28 0.54 20.97 43.62
CA LYS A 28 -0.85 20.96 43.11
C LYS A 28 -1.27 22.36 42.64
N GLY A 29 -1.35 22.54 41.31
CA GLY A 29 -2.32 23.42 40.66
C GLY A 29 -1.79 24.65 39.89
N ARG A 30 -2.06 24.70 38.57
CA ARG A 30 -2.85 25.77 37.91
C ARG A 30 -3.02 25.52 36.41
N LYS A 31 -4.27 25.30 35.96
CA LYS A 31 -4.70 25.48 34.56
C LYS A 31 -4.70 26.98 34.24
N ARG A 32 -4.11 27.38 33.10
CA ARG A 32 -4.32 28.71 32.50
C ARG A 32 -4.93 28.54 31.11
N LYS A 33 -6.08 29.18 30.94
CA LYS A 33 -6.85 29.39 29.71
C LYS A 33 -6.28 30.64 29.01
N VAL A 34 -5.96 30.57 27.72
CA VAL A 34 -5.78 31.73 26.85
C VAL A 34 -6.51 31.43 25.54
N GLU A 35 -7.32 32.38 25.11
CA GLU A 35 -8.29 32.31 24.03
C GLU A 35 -7.96 33.40 23.00
N GLY A 36 -7.95 33.03 21.71
CA GLY A 36 -8.24 33.91 20.58
C GLY A 36 -7.09 34.65 19.88
N GLN A 37 -6.77 34.24 18.64
CA GLN A 37 -6.89 35.12 17.47
C GLN A 37 -6.94 34.27 16.18
N GLN A 38 -8.00 34.46 15.40
CA GLN A 38 -8.28 33.85 14.10
C GLN A 38 -7.51 34.59 12.99
N ASP A 39 -7.01 33.88 11.96
CA ASP A 39 -7.46 34.10 10.57
C ASP A 39 -6.83 33.15 9.53
N ALA A 40 -7.67 32.82 8.54
CA ALA A 40 -7.42 32.22 7.21
C ALA A 40 -7.08 30.71 7.09
N GLN A 41 -8.14 29.92 6.88
CA GLN A 41 -8.12 28.57 6.31
C GLN A 41 -7.77 28.59 4.80
N PRO A 42 -7.13 27.53 4.27
CA PRO A 42 -7.76 26.86 3.14
C PRO A 42 -7.75 25.32 3.24
N GLN A 43 -8.98 24.80 3.23
CA GLN A 43 -9.47 23.56 2.59
C GLN A 43 -8.62 22.28 2.70
N ARG A 44 -8.98 21.45 3.70
CA ARG A 44 -8.78 20.00 3.68
C ARG A 44 -9.61 19.37 2.56
N ASN A 45 -9.00 19.14 1.41
CA ASN A 45 -9.43 18.14 0.44
C ASN A 45 -8.30 17.13 0.23
N ALA A 46 -7.94 16.42 1.30
CA ALA A 46 -7.11 15.23 1.17
C ALA A 46 -8.05 14.07 0.85
N THR A 47 -8.23 13.77 -0.44
CA THR A 47 -8.71 12.46 -0.86
C THR A 47 -7.80 11.43 -0.19
N SER A 48 -8.36 10.65 0.72
CA SER A 48 -7.68 9.52 1.34
C SER A 48 -7.36 8.53 0.22
N PHE A 49 -6.14 8.60 -0.31
CA PHE A 49 -5.57 7.54 -1.11
C PHE A 49 -5.34 6.36 -0.16
N GLN A 50 -6.35 5.50 -0.03
CA GLN A 50 -6.17 4.19 0.58
C GLN A 50 -5.30 3.38 -0.37
N ILE A 51 -4.01 3.33 -0.06
CA ILE A 51 -3.06 2.39 -0.67
C ILE A 51 -3.61 1.00 -0.38
N PRO A 52 -3.77 0.11 -1.37
CA PRO A 52 -4.09 -1.29 -1.12
C PRO A 52 -3.00 -1.85 -0.22
N LEU A 53 -3.37 -2.24 0.99
CA LEU A 53 -2.49 -2.98 1.86
C LEU A 53 -2.24 -4.34 1.18
N ASP A 54 -0.98 -4.65 0.91
CA ASP A 54 -0.58 -5.99 0.53
C ASP A 54 -1.10 -6.98 1.59
N PRO A 55 -1.90 -7.99 1.23
CA PRO A 55 -2.47 -8.93 2.20
C PRO A 55 -1.42 -9.68 3.03
N ILE A 56 -0.17 -9.69 2.56
CA ILE A 56 0.95 -10.38 3.21
C ILE A 56 1.50 -9.61 4.42
N LEU A 57 1.17 -8.31 4.57
CA LEU A 57 1.71 -7.47 5.65
C LEU A 57 0.76 -7.30 6.85
N THR A 58 -0.48 -7.78 6.77
CA THR A 58 -1.46 -7.78 7.88
C THR A 58 -1.44 -9.07 8.69
N GLY A 59 -0.25 -9.60 8.98
CA GLY A 59 -0.08 -10.66 9.97
C GLY A 59 -0.10 -10.08 11.37
N ASP A 60 -1.28 -9.85 11.94
CA ASP A 60 -1.41 -9.82 13.40
C ASP A 60 -1.32 -11.27 13.89
N HIS A 61 -0.23 -11.61 14.59
CA HIS A 61 -0.05 -12.92 15.20
C HIS A 61 -0.94 -13.02 16.45
N THR A 62 -2.25 -13.04 16.27
CA THR A 62 -3.19 -13.50 17.28
C THR A 62 -3.80 -14.81 16.83
N ALA A 63 -3.52 -15.85 17.61
CA ALA A 63 -3.87 -17.23 17.34
C ALA A 63 -5.38 -17.41 17.13
N GLY A 64 -5.74 -17.99 15.98
CA GLY A 64 -7.08 -18.42 15.64
C GLY A 64 -7.01 -19.12 14.28
N ASP A 65 -7.09 -20.45 14.30
CA ASP A 65 -7.08 -21.31 13.13
C ASP A 65 -8.30 -20.98 12.26
N GLY A 66 -8.07 -20.17 11.23
CA GLY A 66 -9.04 -19.82 10.21
C GLY A 66 -8.24 -19.50 8.97
N GLU A 67 -8.30 -20.37 7.96
CA GLU A 67 -7.85 -20.04 6.61
C GLU A 67 -8.48 -18.70 6.25
N HIS A 68 -7.69 -17.64 6.21
CA HIS A 68 -8.12 -16.37 5.65
C HIS A 68 -8.21 -16.60 4.14
N GLU A 69 -9.35 -17.11 3.68
CA GLU A 69 -9.65 -17.31 2.27
C GLU A 69 -9.58 -15.93 1.60
N VAL A 70 -8.46 -15.65 0.92
CA VAL A 70 -8.28 -14.42 0.17
C VAL A 70 -9.27 -14.48 -1.00
N ASP A 71 -10.32 -13.66 -0.94
CA ASP A 71 -11.27 -13.50 -2.04
C ASP A 71 -10.58 -12.78 -3.20
N PHE A 72 -9.97 -13.57 -4.10
CA PHE A 72 -9.25 -13.09 -5.26
C PHE A 72 -10.11 -12.24 -6.19
N ASP A 73 -11.40 -12.57 -6.32
CA ASP A 73 -12.32 -11.82 -7.19
C ASP A 73 -12.56 -10.43 -6.61
N LYS A 74 -12.79 -10.34 -5.30
CA LYS A 74 -12.91 -9.05 -4.61
C LYS A 74 -11.64 -8.22 -4.69
N ALA A 75 -10.47 -8.82 -4.50
CA ALA A 75 -9.19 -8.11 -4.62
C ALA A 75 -8.98 -7.52 -6.02
N ILE A 76 -9.39 -8.25 -7.07
CA ILE A 76 -9.33 -7.76 -8.45
C ILE A 76 -10.34 -6.62 -8.66
N ASP A 77 -11.58 -6.76 -8.18
CA ASP A 77 -12.61 -5.72 -8.31
C ASP A 77 -12.23 -4.42 -7.57
N ASP A 78 -11.58 -4.53 -6.41
CA ASP A 78 -11.04 -3.39 -5.66
C ASP A 78 -9.95 -2.66 -6.46
N MET A 79 -9.05 -3.40 -7.12
CA MET A 79 -8.04 -2.82 -8.00
C MET A 79 -8.65 -2.16 -9.24
N VAL A 80 -9.65 -2.80 -9.87
CA VAL A 80 -10.41 -2.22 -10.99
C VAL A 80 -11.03 -0.89 -10.59
N SER A 81 -11.65 -0.84 -9.40
CA SER A 81 -12.27 0.37 -8.86
C SER A 81 -11.26 1.50 -8.69
N GLN A 82 -10.07 1.21 -8.16
CA GLN A 82 -9.01 2.21 -8.02
C GLN A 82 -8.52 2.74 -9.36
N VAL A 83 -8.30 1.86 -10.35
CA VAL A 83 -7.86 2.28 -11.69
C VAL A 83 -8.90 3.18 -12.37
N ARG A 84 -10.19 2.89 -12.19
CA ARG A 84 -11.28 3.72 -12.71
C ARG A 84 -11.37 5.07 -12.00
N ASN A 85 -11.18 5.09 -10.69
CA ASN A 85 -11.35 6.28 -9.86
C ASN A 85 -10.11 7.18 -9.82
N ASN A 86 -8.94 6.68 -10.22
CA ASN A 86 -7.69 7.43 -10.22
C ASN A 86 -7.10 7.54 -11.65
N PRO A 87 -7.27 8.69 -12.34
CA PRO A 87 -6.69 8.93 -13.66
C PRO A 87 -5.16 8.79 -13.71
N ALA A 88 -4.46 8.95 -12.58
CA ALA A 88 -3.00 8.78 -12.53
C ALA A 88 -2.57 7.32 -12.76
N LEU A 89 -3.45 6.35 -12.49
CA LEU A 89 -3.18 4.93 -12.74
C LEU A 89 -3.46 4.52 -14.19
N SER A 90 -4.31 5.25 -14.91
CA SER A 90 -4.69 4.93 -16.29
C SER A 90 -3.95 5.76 -17.34
N LYS A 91 -3.46 6.96 -16.98
CA LYS A 91 -2.72 7.83 -17.89
C LYS A 91 -1.30 7.33 -18.11
N SER A 92 -0.95 7.02 -19.36
CA SER A 92 0.43 6.71 -19.74
C SER A 92 1.26 7.99 -19.88
N LYS A 93 2.24 8.18 -18.99
CA LYS A 93 3.28 9.19 -19.14
C LYS A 93 4.63 8.53 -18.94
N CYS A 94 5.54 8.68 -19.89
CA CYS A 94 6.91 8.18 -19.79
C CYS A 94 7.74 9.11 -18.89
N VAL A 95 7.44 9.12 -17.58
CA VAL A 95 8.14 9.92 -16.56
C VAL A 95 8.11 9.15 -15.24
N VAL A 96 9.21 9.22 -14.49
CA VAL A 96 9.27 8.74 -13.10
C VAL A 96 8.78 9.83 -12.16
N ASP A 97 7.81 9.51 -11.31
CA ASP A 97 7.41 10.36 -10.19
C ASP A 97 8.10 9.88 -8.91
N ARG A 98 8.98 10.71 -8.35
CA ARG A 98 9.71 10.43 -7.10
C ARG A 98 8.94 10.83 -5.84
N HIS A 99 7.91 11.65 -5.96
CA HIS A 99 7.08 12.12 -4.85
C HIS A 99 5.94 11.14 -4.56
N LEU A 100 5.53 10.38 -5.57
CA LEU A 100 4.50 9.34 -5.46
C LEU A 100 5.10 8.03 -4.93
N TRP A 101 4.37 7.30 -4.10
CA TRP A 101 4.83 6.03 -3.51
C TRP A 101 4.41 4.79 -4.31
N MET A 102 3.71 4.98 -5.42
CA MET A 102 3.18 3.88 -6.24
C MET A 102 4.26 3.27 -7.14
N SER A 103 4.39 1.94 -7.11
CA SER A 103 5.41 1.20 -7.86
C SER A 103 5.35 1.48 -9.37
N ASN A 104 4.15 1.66 -9.92
CA ASN A 104 3.94 1.86 -11.35
C ASN A 104 4.47 3.20 -11.89
N SER A 105 4.57 4.24 -11.04
CA SER A 105 5.12 5.55 -11.41
C SER A 105 6.57 5.76 -10.98
N ARG A 106 7.04 4.99 -9.99
CA ARG A 106 8.41 5.08 -9.46
C ARG A 106 9.43 4.20 -10.18
N SER A 107 8.96 3.18 -10.89
CA SER A 107 9.81 2.26 -11.63
C SER A 107 10.58 2.97 -12.75
N LEU A 108 11.81 2.54 -13.05
CA LEU A 108 12.56 2.99 -14.22
C LEU A 108 11.84 2.62 -15.53
N SER A 109 11.00 1.59 -15.51
CA SER A 109 10.11 1.22 -16.61
C SER A 109 8.66 1.48 -16.16
N PRO A 110 8.19 2.74 -16.10
CA PRO A 110 6.88 3.06 -15.55
C PRO A 110 5.75 2.47 -16.41
N TRP A 111 4.61 2.20 -15.78
CA TRP A 111 3.43 1.65 -16.44
C TRP A 111 2.12 2.28 -15.97
N SER A 112 1.12 2.23 -16.85
CA SER A 112 -0.28 2.48 -16.51
C SER A 112 -1.08 1.18 -16.61
N TYR A 113 -2.29 1.19 -16.05
CA TYR A 113 -3.23 0.08 -16.17
C TYR A 113 -4.33 0.42 -17.18
N ARG A 114 -4.64 -0.55 -18.04
CA ARG A 114 -5.85 -0.58 -18.86
C ARG A 114 -6.80 -1.62 -18.30
N ILE A 115 -8.10 -1.40 -18.40
CA ILE A 115 -9.09 -2.41 -18.03
C ILE A 115 -9.29 -3.37 -19.21
N ASN A 116 -8.94 -4.64 -19.01
CA ASN A 116 -9.21 -5.73 -19.92
C ASN A 116 -10.59 -6.31 -19.60
N HIS A 117 -11.58 -5.98 -20.43
CA HIS A 117 -12.98 -6.39 -20.26
C HIS A 117 -13.32 -7.62 -21.10
N ASP A 118 -13.81 -8.70 -20.48
CA ASP A 118 -14.34 -9.89 -21.15
C ASP A 118 -15.62 -10.38 -20.46
N GLU A 119 -16.78 -10.15 -21.08
CA GLU A 119 -18.10 -10.56 -20.57
C GLU A 119 -18.21 -12.07 -20.29
N ASN A 120 -17.41 -12.88 -20.99
CA ASN A 120 -17.40 -14.34 -20.89
C ASN A 120 -16.40 -14.86 -19.86
N ARG A 121 -15.76 -13.98 -19.09
CA ARG A 121 -14.80 -14.32 -18.04
C ARG A 121 -15.30 -13.83 -16.67
N ARG A 122 -14.86 -14.49 -15.60
CA ARG A 122 -14.92 -13.98 -14.23
C ARG A 122 -13.52 -14.02 -13.62
N PRO A 123 -13.03 -12.90 -13.04
CA PRO A 123 -13.66 -11.58 -13.05
C PRO A 123 -13.75 -10.99 -14.47
N VAL A 124 -14.77 -10.17 -14.72
CA VAL A 124 -15.07 -9.61 -16.06
C VAL A 124 -13.99 -8.62 -16.45
N ASP A 125 -13.66 -7.74 -15.52
CA ASP A 125 -12.66 -6.69 -15.67
C ASP A 125 -11.38 -7.12 -14.96
N ILE A 126 -10.26 -7.08 -15.69
CA ILE A 126 -8.93 -7.32 -15.12
C ILE A 126 -8.03 -6.13 -15.47
N PRO A 127 -7.38 -5.48 -14.50
CA PRO A 127 -6.41 -4.44 -14.78
C PRO A 127 -5.14 -5.06 -15.37
N GLU A 128 -4.73 -4.57 -16.53
CA GLU A 128 -3.57 -5.08 -17.25
C GLU A 128 -2.58 -3.94 -17.49
N ALA A 129 -1.31 -4.18 -17.18
CA ALA A 129 -0.25 -3.19 -17.30
C ALA A 129 0.07 -2.85 -18.77
N LYS A 130 0.50 -1.60 -18.96
CA LYS A 130 0.97 -1.04 -20.22
C LYS A 130 2.21 -0.19 -19.93
N CYS A 131 3.35 -0.58 -20.51
CA CYS A 131 4.57 0.22 -20.36
C CYS A 131 4.35 1.60 -20.96
N ALA A 132 4.71 2.63 -20.21
CA ALA A 132 4.56 4.01 -20.63
C ALA A 132 5.70 4.46 -21.56
N CYS A 133 6.85 3.80 -21.48
CA CYS A 133 8.05 4.03 -22.27
C CYS A 133 8.37 2.83 -23.17
N ALA A 134 9.11 3.06 -24.25
CA ALA A 134 9.73 1.99 -25.03
C ALA A 134 11.11 1.62 -24.44
N GLY A 135 11.88 2.63 -24.06
CA GLY A 135 13.12 2.47 -23.28
C GLY A 135 12.87 2.51 -21.78
N CYS A 136 13.93 2.67 -20.99
CA CYS A 136 13.82 2.87 -19.55
C CYS A 136 14.18 4.31 -19.18
N ILE A 137 13.66 4.82 -18.07
CA ILE A 137 14.06 6.12 -17.53
C ILE A 137 15.42 5.98 -16.84
N ASN A 138 16.37 6.79 -17.26
CA ASN A 138 17.67 6.89 -16.59
C ASN A 138 17.51 7.67 -15.27
N PRO A 139 17.94 7.13 -14.13
CA PRO A 139 17.73 7.75 -12.81
C PRO A 139 18.55 9.03 -12.58
N PHE A 140 19.57 9.30 -13.40
CA PHE A 140 20.41 10.49 -13.29
C PHE A 140 19.89 11.62 -14.18
N THR A 141 19.50 11.31 -15.42
CA THR A 141 19.03 12.33 -16.38
C THR A 141 17.52 12.54 -16.34
N MET A 142 16.77 11.60 -15.76
CA MET A 142 15.30 11.55 -15.78
C MET A 142 14.71 11.51 -17.20
N GLN A 143 15.49 11.04 -18.17
CA GLN A 143 15.10 10.91 -19.58
C GLN A 143 15.00 9.44 -19.99
N GLU A 144 14.21 9.16 -21.02
CA GLU A 144 14.14 7.84 -21.63
C GLU A 144 15.47 7.50 -22.31
N ASP A 145 16.12 6.45 -21.83
CA ASP A 145 17.27 5.78 -22.40
C ASP A 145 16.79 4.58 -23.23
N ARG A 146 17.03 4.63 -24.53
CA ARG A 146 16.65 3.60 -25.50
C ARG A 146 17.72 2.54 -25.73
N SER A 147 18.85 2.61 -25.03
CA SER A 147 19.81 1.49 -24.94
C SER A 147 19.28 0.36 -24.05
N MET A 148 18.24 0.64 -23.26
CA MET A 148 17.50 -0.33 -22.47
C MET A 148 16.07 -0.42 -23.00
N THR A 149 15.37 -1.50 -22.67
CA THR A 149 13.99 -1.73 -23.12
C THR A 149 13.05 -1.96 -21.94
N SER A 150 11.90 -1.28 -21.96
CA SER A 150 10.79 -1.57 -21.05
C SER A 150 9.96 -2.73 -21.59
N VAL A 151 9.87 -3.83 -20.84
CA VAL A 151 9.10 -5.02 -21.23
C VAL A 151 8.04 -5.38 -20.19
N LEU A 152 6.91 -5.92 -20.65
CA LEU A 152 5.81 -6.35 -19.79
C LEU A 152 6.21 -7.59 -18.96
N ILE A 153 5.84 -7.59 -17.69
CA ILE A 153 5.91 -8.75 -16.81
C ILE A 153 4.52 -9.37 -16.71
N TYR A 154 4.44 -10.70 -16.82
CA TYR A 154 3.19 -11.43 -16.78
C TYR A 154 3.08 -12.30 -15.53
N ALA A 155 1.87 -12.34 -14.96
CA ALA A 155 1.49 -13.29 -13.92
C ALA A 155 0.42 -14.25 -14.44
N LYS A 156 0.41 -15.47 -13.90
CA LYS A 156 -0.60 -16.49 -14.18
C LYS A 156 -1.70 -16.41 -13.13
N ILE A 157 -2.93 -16.11 -13.54
CA ILE A 157 -4.08 -16.03 -12.63
C ILE A 157 -5.18 -17.03 -13.04
N PRO A 158 -5.88 -17.66 -12.08
CA PRO A 158 -7.04 -18.48 -12.37
C PRO A 158 -8.23 -17.59 -12.71
N VAL A 159 -8.93 -17.90 -13.80
CA VAL A 159 -10.16 -17.21 -14.19
C VAL A 159 -11.21 -18.22 -14.62
N ARG A 160 -12.49 -17.86 -14.46
CA ARG A 160 -13.61 -18.73 -14.81
C ARG A 160 -14.16 -18.29 -16.17
N ARG A 161 -13.95 -19.07 -17.22
CA ARG A 161 -14.46 -18.78 -18.58
C ARG A 161 -15.76 -19.51 -18.90
N LEU A 162 -16.66 -18.81 -19.56
CA LEU A 162 -17.92 -19.34 -20.08
C LEU A 162 -17.65 -20.13 -21.36
N GLN A 163 -17.88 -21.45 -21.33
CA GLN A 163 -17.64 -22.34 -22.48
C GLN A 163 -18.63 -22.13 -23.63
N CYS A 164 -19.78 -21.53 -23.32
CA CYS A 164 -20.90 -21.37 -24.26
C CYS A 164 -21.53 -19.97 -24.14
N PRO A 165 -21.00 -18.98 -24.87
CA PRO A 165 -21.63 -17.67 -24.94
C PRO A 165 -23.00 -17.78 -25.62
N ARG A 166 -24.02 -17.17 -25.00
CA ARG A 166 -25.44 -17.25 -25.41
C ARG A 166 -25.71 -16.93 -26.88
N LYS A 167 -24.80 -16.23 -27.56
CA LYS A 167 -24.93 -15.82 -28.97
C LYS A 167 -24.81 -16.96 -29.99
N LYS A 168 -24.32 -18.17 -29.63
CA LYS A 168 -24.01 -19.21 -30.63
C LYS A 168 -24.96 -20.41 -30.71
N LYS A 169 -25.73 -20.79 -29.66
CA LYS A 169 -26.64 -21.95 -29.73
C LYS A 169 -27.85 -21.80 -28.81
N LYS A 170 -29.06 -21.95 -29.36
CA LYS A 170 -30.37 -21.95 -28.65
C LYS A 170 -30.53 -23.05 -27.57
N LYS A 171 -29.52 -23.92 -27.39
CA LYS A 171 -29.50 -25.05 -26.44
C LYS A 171 -28.22 -25.12 -25.59
N CYS A 172 -27.41 -24.06 -25.49
CA CYS A 172 -26.23 -24.14 -24.64
C CYS A 172 -26.48 -23.67 -23.22
N VAL A 173 -26.26 -24.59 -22.27
CA VAL A 173 -26.30 -24.30 -20.83
C VAL A 173 -25.02 -23.56 -20.45
N PRO A 174 -25.11 -22.39 -19.78
CA PRO A 174 -23.94 -21.68 -19.28
C PRO A 174 -23.12 -22.58 -18.35
N ARG A 175 -21.89 -22.91 -18.73
CA ARG A 175 -20.94 -23.64 -17.88
C ARG A 175 -19.64 -22.88 -17.81
N TYR A 176 -19.17 -22.64 -16.59
CA TYR A 176 -17.88 -22.04 -16.32
C TYR A 176 -16.82 -23.13 -16.17
N ARG A 177 -15.63 -22.88 -16.71
CA ARG A 177 -14.44 -23.68 -16.48
C ARG A 177 -13.33 -22.78 -15.99
N THR A 178 -12.66 -23.21 -14.94
CA THR A 178 -11.44 -22.54 -14.46
C THR A 178 -10.31 -22.82 -15.44
N VAL A 179 -9.68 -21.75 -15.92
CA VAL A 179 -8.52 -21.77 -16.81
C VAL A 179 -7.50 -20.78 -16.26
N VAL A 180 -6.22 -20.97 -16.58
CA VAL A 180 -5.17 -20.04 -16.21
C VAL A 180 -4.94 -19.06 -17.35
N GLU A 181 -4.96 -17.77 -17.05
CA GLU A 181 -4.64 -16.69 -18.00
C GLU A 181 -3.35 -15.97 -17.61
N SER A 182 -2.63 -15.51 -18.63
CA SER A 182 -1.42 -14.70 -18.48
C SER A 182 -1.79 -13.23 -18.59
N ILE A 183 -1.65 -12.49 -17.50
CA ILE A 183 -2.03 -11.07 -17.41
C ILE A 183 -0.78 -10.24 -17.14
N ALA A 184 -0.62 -9.13 -17.86
CA ALA A 184 0.48 -8.22 -17.58
C ALA A 184 0.23 -7.45 -16.28
N VAL A 185 1.16 -7.54 -15.33
CA VAL A 185 1.04 -6.95 -13.98
C VAL A 185 1.94 -5.73 -13.79
N GLY A 186 2.95 -5.56 -14.64
CA GLY A 186 3.84 -4.41 -14.59
C GLY A 186 4.81 -4.40 -15.75
N CYS A 187 5.81 -3.51 -15.66
CA CYS A 187 6.91 -3.45 -16.60
C CYS A 187 8.24 -3.52 -15.86
N THR A 188 9.23 -4.15 -16.50
CA THR A 188 10.62 -4.18 -16.05
C THR A 188 11.55 -3.60 -17.10
N CYS A 189 12.72 -3.16 -16.65
CA CYS A 189 13.79 -2.66 -17.51
C CYS A 189 14.80 -3.77 -17.77
N ILE A 190 15.14 -3.99 -19.05
CA ILE A 190 16.17 -4.95 -19.48
C ILE A 190 17.21 -4.26 -20.37
N ALA A 191 18.43 -4.79 -20.42
CA ALA A 191 19.42 -4.36 -21.40
C ALA A 191 18.91 -4.67 -22.82
N GLY A 192 19.07 -3.70 -23.74
CA GLY A 192 18.63 -3.78 -25.14
C GLY A 192 19.65 -4.45 -26.07
#